data_AF-A0A929VKD9-F1
#
_entry.id   AF-A0A929VKD9-F1
#
_cell.length_a   1.000
_cell.length_b   1.000
_cell.length_c   1.000
_cell.angle_alpha   90.00
_cell.angle_beta   90.00
_cell.angle_gamma   90.00
#
_symmetry.space_group_name_H-M   'P 1'
#
loop_
_entity.id
_entity.type
_entity.pdbx_description
1 polymer ?
#
loop_
_entity_poly.entity_id
_entity_poly.type
_entity_poly.pdbx_seq_one_letter_code
_entity_poly.pdbx_strand_id
1 'polypeptide(L)'
;ALINDGKTIPFIARYRKEMTGGTSDTLLRDFYERLKYLTSLSERKDSVLNLIEEQGKLTEEIKNSLEIAMTLQEVEDIYAPFKQKKRTRASVAKEKGLEPLSKILLDGLEDINLKASEFINEELGVETEKDAITGAMDIVAEMISEDFELKKTMRKFIFDTCIISTSAKKDAEEEEDFPVYKMYLEFSELSSKMPSYRILAINRGEKDDILKVKIEYDFDKCIDFAKQIYIKSEIHQQIMLDTISDSLKRLMLPSLERELRSEMTARAEEKAISVFGENLSALLMQSPLKNKVVLGWDPAYRTGCKIAVVDETGKVLDTTTVYPTAPQNKVEETNDEISKLIKKHNVDIISIGNGTASRESEQIVADIVKKFDNVHYTITNEAGASVYSASKLGEEELKDMNVSLRGAVSIARRIQDPMSELVKIDPKSIGVGQYQHDVNQKRLSEVLGNVVEDNVNKVGIDLNTASYSVLGYIAGITPSIAKNIVKYRDEHGKFKNREELLKVSRLGQSCFEQCVGFLRIKESENLFDNTGIHPE
;
A
#
# COMPACT_ATOMS: atom_id res chain seq x y z
N ALA A 1 -17.63 18.59 -7.47
CA ALA A 1 -17.52 19.54 -8.60
C ALA A 1 -16.09 19.57 -9.11
N LEU A 2 -15.16 20.31 -8.49
CA LEU A 2 -13.77 20.49 -8.97
C LEU A 2 -13.05 19.18 -9.36
N ILE A 3 -13.14 18.14 -8.53
CA ILE A 3 -12.54 16.83 -8.82
C ILE A 3 -13.18 16.17 -10.06
N ASN A 4 -14.51 16.26 -10.20
CA ASN A 4 -15.23 15.73 -11.37
C ASN A 4 -14.90 16.54 -12.64
N ASP A 5 -14.57 17.82 -12.48
CA ASP A 5 -14.08 18.68 -13.57
C ASP A 5 -12.61 18.41 -13.92
N GLY A 6 -11.98 17.39 -13.30
CA GLY A 6 -10.62 16.94 -13.58
C GLY A 6 -9.52 17.79 -12.94
N LYS A 7 -9.85 18.64 -11.96
CA LYS A 7 -8.85 19.42 -11.21
C LYS A 7 -8.09 18.51 -10.26
N THR A 8 -6.76 18.62 -10.27
CA THR A 8 -5.86 17.86 -9.41
C THR A 8 -5.92 18.34 -7.97
N ILE A 9 -5.58 17.47 -7.02
CA ILE A 9 -5.59 17.81 -5.59
C ILE A 9 -4.63 18.97 -5.27
N PRO A 10 -3.37 18.99 -5.74
CA PRO A 10 -2.47 20.13 -5.49
C PRO A 10 -3.03 21.44 -6.05
N PHE A 11 -3.67 21.42 -7.23
CA PHE A 11 -4.29 22.60 -7.82
C PHE A 11 -5.45 23.12 -6.96
N ILE A 12 -6.35 22.24 -6.54
CA ILE A 12 -7.49 22.61 -5.68
C ILE A 12 -6.99 23.20 -4.37
N ALA A 13 -6.04 22.52 -3.72
CA ALA A 13 -5.49 22.92 -2.44
C ALA A 13 -4.81 24.29 -2.48
N ARG A 14 -4.18 24.65 -3.61
CA ARG A 14 -3.47 25.93 -3.76
C ARG A 14 -4.33 27.07 -4.29
N TYR A 15 -5.11 26.82 -5.35
CA TYR A 15 -5.75 27.84 -6.17
C TYR A 15 -7.27 27.88 -6.05
N ARG A 16 -7.89 26.93 -5.33
CA ARG A 16 -9.35 26.91 -5.10
C ARG A 16 -9.69 26.93 -3.61
N LYS A 17 -8.79 27.49 -2.78
CA LYS A 17 -8.96 27.58 -1.32
C LYS A 17 -10.26 28.22 -0.90
N GLU A 18 -10.68 29.30 -1.55
CA GLU A 18 -11.92 30.01 -1.23
C GLU A 18 -13.15 29.12 -1.46
N MET A 19 -13.12 28.28 -2.49
CA MET A 19 -14.20 27.33 -2.80
C MET A 19 -14.24 26.13 -1.85
N THR A 20 -13.13 25.85 -1.15
CA THR A 20 -12.99 24.72 -0.21
C THR A 20 -12.88 25.15 1.25
N GLY A 21 -13.03 26.44 1.57
CA GLY A 21 -12.85 26.96 2.92
C GLY A 21 -11.42 26.82 3.49
N GLY A 22 -10.40 26.73 2.62
CA GLY A 22 -9.00 26.60 3.02
C GLY A 22 -8.58 25.20 3.46
N THR A 23 -9.27 24.16 2.96
CA THR A 23 -8.96 22.75 3.25
C THR A 23 -7.52 22.39 2.87
N SER A 24 -6.83 21.60 3.70
CA SER A 24 -5.46 21.12 3.44
C SER A 24 -5.40 20.02 2.37
N ASP A 25 -4.24 19.87 1.74
CA ASP A 25 -3.95 18.82 0.75
C ASP A 25 -4.26 17.42 1.30
N THR A 26 -3.87 17.16 2.56
CA THR A 26 -4.14 15.89 3.25
C THR A 26 -5.63 15.57 3.33
N LEU A 27 -6.43 16.53 3.79
CA LEU A 27 -7.88 16.34 3.94
C LEU A 27 -8.57 16.24 2.57
N LEU A 28 -8.07 16.93 1.54
CA LEU A 28 -8.56 16.77 0.16
C LEU A 28 -8.26 15.38 -0.40
N ARG A 29 -7.11 14.78 -0.08
CA ARG A 29 -6.78 13.39 -0.46
C ARG A 29 -7.68 12.40 0.26
N ASP A 30 -7.84 12.52 1.58
CA ASP A 30 -8.74 11.67 2.37
C ASP A 30 -10.18 11.76 1.82
N PHE A 31 -10.62 12.97 1.48
CA PHE A 31 -11.91 13.20 0.83
C PHE A 31 -12.01 12.50 -0.52
N TYR A 32 -10.99 12.63 -1.39
CA TYR A 32 -10.99 12.02 -2.72
C TYR A 32 -11.06 10.49 -2.64
N GLU A 33 -10.29 9.87 -1.74
CA GLU A 33 -10.32 8.43 -1.52
C GLU A 33 -11.67 7.97 -0.98
N ARG A 34 -12.23 8.70 -0.01
CA ARG A 34 -13.55 8.40 0.53
C ARG A 34 -14.65 8.56 -0.51
N LEU A 35 -14.56 9.59 -1.35
CA LEU A 35 -15.48 9.81 -2.46
C LEU A 35 -15.44 8.63 -3.43
N LYS A 36 -14.25 8.21 -3.86
CA LYS A 36 -14.08 7.05 -4.76
C LYS A 36 -14.66 5.76 -4.17
N TYR A 37 -14.42 5.50 -2.89
CA TYR A 37 -15.01 4.35 -2.20
C TYR A 37 -16.54 4.43 -2.15
N LEU A 38 -17.10 5.58 -1.76
CA LEU A 38 -18.55 5.77 -1.65
C LEU A 38 -19.26 5.69 -3.00
N THR A 39 -18.64 6.20 -4.06
CA THR A 39 -19.14 6.05 -5.44
C THR A 39 -19.18 4.57 -5.82
N SER A 40 -18.10 3.83 -5.58
CA SER A 40 -18.06 2.39 -5.85
C SER A 40 -19.09 1.60 -5.02
N LEU A 41 -19.31 2.00 -3.76
CA LEU A 41 -20.36 1.43 -2.93
C LEU A 41 -21.76 1.69 -3.52
N SER A 42 -22.04 2.92 -3.95
CA SER A 42 -23.31 3.27 -4.60
C SER A 42 -23.53 2.46 -5.87
N GLU A 43 -22.54 2.42 -6.77
CA GLU A 43 -22.60 1.64 -8.01
C GLU A 43 -22.84 0.14 -7.73
N ARG A 44 -22.22 -0.39 -6.67
CA ARG A 44 -22.40 -1.79 -6.28
C ARG A 44 -23.80 -2.06 -5.72
N LYS A 45 -24.35 -1.15 -4.91
CA LYS A 45 -25.74 -1.23 -4.42
C LYS A 45 -26.73 -1.30 -5.58
N ASP A 46 -26.60 -0.38 -6.54
CA ASP A 46 -27.47 -0.33 -7.72
C ASP A 46 -27.35 -1.61 -8.56
N SER A 47 -26.12 -2.09 -8.77
CA SER A 47 -25.88 -3.36 -9.46
C SER A 47 -26.55 -4.55 -8.77
N VAL A 48 -26.43 -4.66 -7.45
CA VAL A 48 -27.03 -5.75 -6.67
C VAL A 48 -28.56 -5.66 -6.69
N LEU A 49 -29.12 -4.46 -6.58
CA LEU A 49 -30.57 -4.24 -6.65
C LEU A 49 -31.12 -4.77 -7.98
N ASN A 50 -30.51 -4.39 -9.11
CA ASN A 50 -30.92 -4.85 -10.43
C ASN A 50 -30.82 -6.39 -10.55
N LEU A 51 -29.73 -6.99 -10.05
CA LEU A 51 -29.53 -8.44 -10.10
C LEU A 51 -30.57 -9.24 -9.30
N ILE A 52 -31.09 -8.68 -8.21
CA ILE A 52 -32.14 -9.30 -7.39
C ILE A 52 -33.52 -9.08 -8.04
N GLU A 53 -33.73 -7.90 -8.63
CA GLU A 53 -34.96 -7.57 -9.37
C GLU A 53 -35.14 -8.47 -10.60
N GLU A 54 -34.07 -8.72 -11.38
CA GLU A 54 -34.09 -9.63 -12.53
C GLU A 54 -34.48 -11.08 -12.16
N GLN A 55 -34.24 -11.48 -10.92
CA GLN A 55 -34.64 -12.79 -10.39
C GLN A 55 -36.09 -12.81 -9.87
N GLY A 56 -36.78 -11.66 -9.85
CA GLY A 56 -38.13 -11.52 -9.30
C GLY A 56 -38.20 -11.72 -7.78
N LYS A 57 -37.07 -11.56 -7.07
CA LYS A 57 -36.95 -11.82 -5.62
C LYS A 57 -36.76 -10.54 -4.78
N LEU A 58 -36.87 -9.37 -5.40
CA LEU A 58 -36.72 -8.10 -4.70
C LEU A 58 -37.93 -7.86 -3.79
N THR A 59 -37.67 -7.70 -2.49
CA THR A 59 -38.68 -7.29 -1.49
C THR A 59 -38.35 -5.89 -0.97
N GLU A 60 -39.35 -5.19 -0.42
CA GLU A 60 -39.13 -3.88 0.21
C GLU A 60 -38.14 -3.97 1.38
N GLU A 61 -38.10 -5.09 2.10
CA GLU A 61 -37.13 -5.35 3.17
C GLU A 61 -35.69 -5.43 2.66
N ILE A 62 -35.46 -6.16 1.55
CA ILE A 62 -34.14 -6.26 0.92
C ILE A 62 -33.71 -4.90 0.37
N LYS A 63 -34.63 -4.17 -0.25
CA LYS A 63 -34.38 -2.83 -0.78
C LYS A 63 -33.97 -1.85 0.32
N ASN A 64 -34.70 -1.81 1.42
CA ASN A 64 -34.37 -0.99 2.58
C ASN A 64 -33.01 -1.39 3.18
N SER A 65 -32.72 -2.69 3.26
CA SER A 65 -31.45 -3.21 3.77
C SER A 65 -30.25 -2.78 2.91
N LEU A 66 -30.39 -2.79 1.57
CA LEU A 66 -29.37 -2.29 0.65
C LEU A 66 -29.18 -0.78 0.76
N GLU A 67 -30.26 -0.02 0.95
CA GLU A 67 -30.21 1.43 1.10
C GLU A 67 -29.39 1.82 2.34
N ILE A 68 -29.63 1.18 3.48
CA ILE A 68 -28.93 1.48 4.74
C ILE A 68 -27.53 0.87 4.84
N ALA A 69 -27.15 -0.08 3.98
CA ALA A 69 -25.84 -0.72 4.01
C ALA A 69 -24.71 0.33 3.89
N MET A 70 -23.73 0.32 4.80
CA MET A 70 -22.66 1.33 4.86
C MET A 70 -21.34 0.82 4.27
N THR A 71 -21.24 -0.48 4.01
CA THR A 71 -20.02 -1.12 3.53
C THR A 71 -20.27 -2.02 2.33
N LEU A 72 -19.24 -2.22 1.50
CA LEU A 72 -19.32 -3.19 0.39
C LEU A 72 -19.58 -4.61 0.90
N GLN A 73 -19.05 -4.95 2.08
CA GLN A 73 -19.24 -6.26 2.69
C GLN A 73 -20.70 -6.51 3.09
N GLU A 74 -21.38 -5.53 3.67
CA GLU A 74 -22.82 -5.64 3.96
C GLU A 74 -23.66 -5.82 2.70
N VAL A 75 -23.29 -5.12 1.61
CA VAL A 75 -23.95 -5.30 0.30
C VAL A 75 -23.73 -6.71 -0.24
N GLU A 76 -22.52 -7.26 -0.13
CA GLU A 76 -22.24 -8.65 -0.53
C GLU A 76 -22.95 -9.68 0.36
N ASP A 77 -23.10 -9.42 1.66
CA ASP A 77 -23.84 -10.30 2.56
C ASP A 77 -25.33 -10.35 2.18
N ILE A 78 -25.94 -9.19 1.90
CA ILE A 78 -27.33 -9.13 1.42
C ILE A 78 -27.49 -9.83 0.06
N TYR A 79 -26.49 -9.73 -0.81
CA TYR A 79 -26.51 -10.37 -2.12
C TYR A 79 -26.24 -11.89 -2.09
N ALA A 80 -25.59 -12.41 -1.04
CA ALA A 80 -25.11 -13.79 -0.99
C ALA A 80 -26.18 -14.87 -1.30
N PRO A 81 -27.43 -14.78 -0.80
CA PRO A 81 -28.48 -15.76 -1.11
C PRO A 81 -28.91 -15.79 -2.59
N PHE A 82 -28.66 -14.71 -3.34
CA PHE A 82 -29.10 -14.52 -4.72
C PHE A 82 -27.99 -14.78 -5.75
N LYS A 83 -26.77 -15.00 -5.28
CA LYS A 83 -25.62 -15.23 -6.14
C LYS A 83 -25.70 -16.62 -6.76
N GLN A 84 -25.40 -16.73 -8.06
CA GLN A 84 -25.26 -18.05 -8.70
C GLN A 84 -24.06 -18.80 -8.12
N LYS A 85 -24.29 -20.00 -7.59
CA LYS A 85 -23.25 -20.80 -6.90
C LYS A 85 -22.79 -21.97 -7.76
N LYS A 86 -21.53 -22.37 -7.54
CA LYS A 86 -21.06 -23.70 -7.97
C LYS A 86 -21.85 -24.78 -7.21
N ARG A 87 -21.91 -26.00 -7.76
CA ARG A 87 -22.62 -27.14 -7.16
C ARG A 87 -22.21 -27.34 -5.67
N THR A 88 -23.10 -27.02 -4.73
CA THR A 88 -22.90 -27.14 -3.27
C THR A 88 -23.63 -28.37 -2.73
N ARG A 89 -23.38 -28.75 -1.47
CA ARG A 89 -24.16 -29.82 -0.83
C ARG A 89 -25.65 -29.51 -0.79
N ALA A 90 -25.99 -28.24 -0.49
CA ALA A 90 -27.37 -27.76 -0.53
C ALA A 90 -27.97 -27.79 -1.94
N SER A 91 -27.21 -27.39 -2.98
CA SER A 91 -27.73 -27.44 -4.36
C SER A 91 -27.95 -28.88 -4.82
N VAL A 92 -27.05 -29.81 -4.46
CA VAL A 92 -27.22 -31.25 -4.71
C VAL A 92 -28.45 -31.77 -3.97
N ALA A 93 -28.64 -31.42 -2.70
CA ALA A 93 -29.83 -31.81 -1.95
C ALA A 93 -31.14 -31.26 -2.55
N LYS A 94 -31.11 -30.03 -3.09
CA LYS A 94 -32.25 -29.46 -3.85
C LYS A 94 -32.51 -30.21 -5.15
N GLU A 95 -31.46 -30.55 -5.92
CA GLU A 95 -31.55 -31.41 -7.12
C GLU A 95 -32.18 -32.77 -6.80
N LYS A 96 -31.93 -33.30 -5.59
CA LYS A 96 -32.52 -34.55 -5.08
C LYS A 96 -33.95 -34.40 -4.54
N GLY A 97 -34.56 -33.22 -4.63
CA GLY A 97 -35.94 -32.99 -4.20
C GLY A 97 -36.14 -32.86 -2.68
N LEU A 98 -35.08 -32.60 -1.91
CA LEU A 98 -35.14 -32.53 -0.43
C LEU A 98 -35.56 -31.15 0.12
N GLU A 99 -35.89 -30.19 -0.75
CA GLU A 99 -36.32 -28.85 -0.34
C GLU A 99 -37.61 -28.81 0.50
N PRO A 100 -38.63 -29.67 0.28
CA PRO A 100 -39.79 -29.71 1.18
C PRO A 100 -39.41 -30.22 2.58
N LEU A 101 -38.48 -31.18 2.68
CA LEU A 101 -38.02 -31.72 3.96
C LEU A 101 -37.21 -30.70 4.76
N SER A 102 -36.43 -29.83 4.10
CA SER A 102 -35.72 -28.73 4.77
C SER A 102 -36.68 -27.65 5.32
N LYS A 103 -37.82 -27.42 4.67
CA LYS A 103 -38.88 -26.54 5.21
C LYS A 103 -39.50 -27.11 6.48
N ILE A 104 -39.76 -28.42 6.52
CA ILE A 104 -40.25 -29.10 7.73
C ILE A 104 -39.27 -28.91 8.89
N LEU A 105 -37.97 -29.09 8.65
CA LEU A 105 -36.92 -28.84 9.63
C LEU A 105 -36.91 -27.39 10.12
N LEU A 106 -37.12 -26.42 9.22
CA LEU A 106 -37.08 -25.00 9.55
C LEU A 106 -38.33 -24.52 10.31
N ASP A 107 -39.50 -25.06 9.99
CA ASP A 107 -40.77 -24.65 10.60
C ASP A 107 -40.95 -25.27 11.99
N GLY A 108 -40.50 -26.52 12.16
CA GLY A 108 -40.49 -27.19 13.46
C GLY A 108 -41.81 -27.61 14.01
N LEU A 109 -42.80 -27.75 13.13
CA LEU A 109 -44.15 -28.17 13.48
C LEU A 109 -44.29 -29.70 13.47
N GLU A 110 -43.42 -30.41 12.75
CA GLU A 110 -43.49 -31.86 12.54
C GLU A 110 -42.14 -32.52 12.83
N ASP A 111 -42.18 -33.81 13.21
CA ASP A 111 -40.96 -34.61 13.40
C ASP A 111 -40.41 -35.05 12.04
N ILE A 112 -39.25 -34.51 11.70
CA ILE A 112 -38.54 -34.81 10.45
C ILE A 112 -38.22 -36.30 10.29
N ASN A 113 -38.01 -37.04 11.38
CA ASN A 113 -37.72 -38.48 11.32
C ASN A 113 -38.93 -39.26 10.81
N LEU A 114 -40.15 -38.83 11.12
CA LEU A 114 -41.37 -39.47 10.64
C LEU A 114 -41.63 -39.18 9.17
N LYS A 115 -41.11 -38.04 8.67
CA LYS A 115 -41.31 -37.58 7.29
C LYS A 115 -40.20 -37.97 6.33
N ALA A 116 -39.00 -38.28 6.83
CA ALA A 116 -37.84 -38.60 6.01
C ALA A 116 -38.05 -39.80 5.06
N SER A 117 -38.86 -40.79 5.47
CA SER A 117 -39.19 -41.97 4.64
C SER A 117 -39.93 -41.62 3.34
N GLU A 118 -40.70 -40.52 3.33
CA GLU A 118 -41.43 -40.04 2.14
C GLU A 118 -40.49 -39.47 1.06
N PHE A 119 -39.22 -39.21 1.40
CA PHE A 119 -38.22 -38.58 0.53
C PHE A 119 -37.09 -39.53 0.08
N ILE A 120 -37.20 -40.83 0.35
CA ILE A 120 -36.25 -41.83 -0.15
C ILE A 120 -36.46 -42.01 -1.66
N ASN A 121 -35.38 -41.85 -2.43
CA ASN A 121 -35.40 -41.99 -3.87
C ASN A 121 -34.02 -42.45 -4.37
N GLU A 122 -33.88 -43.74 -4.67
CA GLU A 122 -32.63 -44.33 -5.16
C GLU A 122 -32.20 -43.75 -6.53
N GLU A 123 -33.14 -43.39 -7.41
CA GLU A 123 -32.83 -42.79 -8.72
C GLU A 123 -32.21 -41.40 -8.59
N LEU A 124 -32.58 -40.66 -7.54
CA LEU A 124 -31.99 -39.37 -7.18
C LEU A 124 -30.79 -39.53 -6.22
N GLY A 125 -30.42 -40.77 -5.84
CA GLY A 125 -29.30 -41.06 -4.94
C GLY A 125 -29.56 -40.69 -3.48
N VAL A 126 -30.81 -40.81 -3.02
CA VAL A 126 -31.22 -40.77 -1.60
C VAL A 126 -31.61 -42.18 -1.17
N GLU A 127 -30.68 -42.92 -0.58
CA GLU A 127 -30.84 -44.36 -0.30
C GLU A 127 -31.48 -44.61 1.07
N THR A 128 -31.30 -43.70 2.02
CA THR A 128 -31.79 -43.86 3.40
C THR A 128 -32.47 -42.62 3.95
N GLU A 129 -33.30 -42.79 4.99
CA GLU A 129 -33.88 -41.67 5.75
C GLU A 129 -32.80 -40.71 6.27
N LYS A 130 -31.64 -41.25 6.65
CA LYS A 130 -30.48 -40.48 7.10
C LYS A 130 -29.90 -39.60 6.00
N ASP A 131 -29.85 -40.08 4.75
CA ASP A 131 -29.40 -39.30 3.60
C ASP A 131 -30.38 -38.16 3.29
N ALA A 132 -31.69 -38.43 3.41
CA ALA A 132 -32.73 -37.42 3.26
C ALA A 132 -32.60 -36.31 4.32
N ILE A 133 -32.46 -36.69 5.60
CA ILE A 133 -32.26 -35.76 6.72
C ILE A 133 -30.97 -34.97 6.53
N THR A 134 -29.86 -35.62 6.17
CA THR A 134 -28.57 -34.95 5.96
C THR A 134 -28.65 -33.94 4.82
N GLY A 135 -29.33 -34.28 3.71
CA GLY A 135 -29.55 -33.33 2.61
C GLY A 135 -30.45 -32.15 3.02
N ALA A 136 -31.49 -32.40 3.82
CA ALA A 136 -32.30 -31.32 4.39
C ALA A 136 -31.49 -30.41 5.33
N MET A 137 -30.62 -30.98 6.18
CA MET A 137 -29.68 -30.25 7.03
C MET A 137 -28.71 -29.42 6.20
N ASP A 138 -28.15 -29.95 5.11
CA ASP A 138 -27.24 -29.21 4.23
C ASP A 138 -27.92 -27.98 3.60
N ILE A 139 -29.21 -28.07 3.24
CA ILE A 139 -29.99 -26.93 2.73
C ILE A 139 -30.18 -25.87 3.82
N VAL A 140 -30.61 -26.27 5.02
CA VAL A 140 -30.82 -25.34 6.14
C VAL A 140 -29.49 -24.74 6.61
N ALA A 141 -28.40 -25.51 6.63
CA ALA A 141 -27.09 -25.04 7.02
C ALA A 141 -26.57 -23.94 6.07
N GLU A 142 -26.77 -24.09 4.76
CA GLU A 142 -26.44 -23.03 3.79
C GLU A 142 -27.29 -21.78 4.04
N MET A 143 -28.59 -21.94 4.28
CA MET A 143 -29.49 -20.82 4.57
C MET A 143 -29.08 -20.06 5.84
N ILE A 144 -28.78 -20.75 6.94
CA ILE A 144 -28.31 -20.14 8.20
C ILE A 144 -27.00 -19.39 7.96
N SER A 145 -26.08 -19.95 7.15
CA SER A 145 -24.78 -19.33 6.88
C SER A 145 -24.87 -18.02 6.08
N GLU A 146 -25.98 -17.82 5.38
CA GLU A 146 -26.26 -16.68 4.51
C GLU A 146 -27.29 -15.70 5.11
N ASP A 147 -27.75 -15.97 6.33
CA ASP A 147 -28.55 -15.03 7.10
C ASP A 147 -27.69 -13.82 7.47
N PHE A 148 -28.00 -12.69 6.83
CA PHE A 148 -27.22 -11.47 6.96
C PHE A 148 -27.33 -10.85 8.36
N GLU A 149 -28.47 -10.96 9.06
CA GLU A 149 -28.65 -10.39 10.41
C GLU A 149 -27.92 -11.22 11.46
N LEU A 150 -27.99 -12.56 11.32
CA LEU A 150 -27.19 -13.46 12.16
C LEU A 150 -25.70 -13.20 11.94
N LYS A 151 -25.27 -13.13 10.67
CA LYS A 151 -23.87 -12.89 10.32
C LYS A 151 -23.37 -11.54 10.83
N LYS A 152 -24.19 -10.49 10.75
CA LYS A 152 -23.88 -9.15 11.31
C LYS A 152 -23.70 -9.20 12.83
N THR A 153 -24.58 -9.91 13.53
CA THR A 153 -24.49 -10.11 14.99
C THR A 153 -23.23 -10.87 15.37
N MET A 154 -22.95 -11.97 14.67
CA MET A 154 -21.75 -12.79 14.90
C MET A 154 -20.46 -12.03 14.58
N ARG A 155 -20.42 -11.29 13.46
CA ARG A 155 -19.29 -10.44 13.08
C ARG A 155 -18.93 -9.49 14.21
N LYS A 156 -19.91 -8.72 14.69
CA LYS A 156 -19.70 -7.77 15.79
C LYS A 156 -19.13 -8.47 17.02
N PHE A 157 -19.74 -9.58 17.43
CA PHE A 157 -19.29 -10.35 18.58
C PHE A 157 -17.84 -10.84 18.43
N ILE A 158 -17.51 -11.47 17.30
CA ILE A 158 -16.17 -12.04 17.04
C ILE A 158 -15.13 -10.93 16.95
N PHE A 159 -15.41 -9.84 16.24
CA PHE A 159 -14.44 -8.77 16.00
C PHE A 159 -14.13 -8.00 17.29
N ASP A 160 -15.09 -7.89 18.21
CA ASP A 160 -14.91 -7.24 19.50
C ASP A 160 -14.17 -8.11 20.52
N THR A 161 -14.38 -9.44 20.48
CA THR A 161 -13.99 -10.35 21.58
C THR A 161 -12.93 -11.38 21.24
N CYS A 162 -12.59 -11.61 19.98
CA CYS A 162 -11.70 -12.70 19.64
C CYS A 162 -10.25 -12.43 20.04
N ILE A 163 -9.56 -13.52 20.37
CA ILE A 163 -8.16 -13.53 20.74
C ILE A 163 -7.38 -14.14 19.57
N ILE A 164 -6.33 -13.43 19.14
CA ILE A 164 -5.35 -13.97 18.20
C ILE A 164 -4.25 -14.61 19.02
N SER A 165 -4.07 -15.91 18.86
CA SER A 165 -2.97 -16.66 19.47
C SER A 165 -1.99 -17.16 18.42
N THR A 166 -0.71 -17.16 18.76
CA THR A 166 0.36 -17.65 17.87
C THR A 166 1.21 -18.69 18.58
N SER A 167 1.64 -19.69 17.79
CA SER A 167 2.51 -20.78 18.22
C SER A 167 3.58 -21.03 17.16
N ALA A 168 4.72 -21.60 17.53
CA ALA A 168 5.71 -22.06 16.55
C ALA A 168 5.10 -23.14 15.62
N LYS A 169 5.37 -23.06 14.32
CA LYS A 169 5.15 -24.20 13.42
C LYS A 169 6.17 -25.30 13.72
N LYS A 170 5.81 -26.53 13.33
CA LYS A 170 6.70 -27.67 13.46
C LYS A 170 7.95 -27.44 12.60
N ASP A 171 9.13 -27.75 13.13
CA ASP A 171 10.43 -27.64 12.45
C ASP A 171 10.89 -26.19 12.14
N ALA A 172 10.18 -25.18 12.65
CA ALA A 172 10.50 -23.76 12.40
C ALA A 172 11.86 -23.32 13.00
N GLU A 173 12.43 -24.08 13.94
CA GLU A 173 13.74 -23.78 14.57
C GLU A 173 14.92 -23.84 13.58
N GLU A 174 14.75 -24.47 12.42
CA GLU A 174 15.77 -24.59 11.37
C GLU A 174 15.85 -23.35 10.46
N GLU A 175 14.86 -22.46 10.51
CA GLU A 175 14.82 -21.24 9.71
C GLU A 175 15.75 -20.14 10.26
N GLU A 176 16.49 -19.46 9.37
CA GLU A 176 17.47 -18.43 9.75
C GLU A 176 16.83 -17.27 10.54
N ASP A 177 15.59 -16.91 10.17
CA ASP A 177 14.83 -15.82 10.79
C ASP A 177 14.07 -16.24 12.05
N PHE A 178 14.10 -17.52 12.47
CA PHE A 178 13.39 -18.00 13.66
C PHE A 178 13.63 -17.16 14.94
N PRO A 179 14.88 -16.75 15.27
CA PRO A 179 15.14 -15.94 16.45
C PRO A 179 14.43 -14.57 16.45
N VAL A 180 14.10 -14.03 15.27
CA VAL A 180 13.41 -12.74 15.10
C VAL A 180 12.00 -12.81 15.68
N TYR A 181 11.36 -13.97 15.63
CA TYR A 181 9.98 -14.18 16.05
C TYR A 181 9.82 -14.65 17.49
N LYS A 182 10.90 -14.66 18.29
CA LYS A 182 10.90 -15.17 19.67
C LYS A 182 9.77 -14.63 20.55
N MET A 183 9.41 -13.35 20.39
CA MET A 183 8.33 -12.71 21.15
C MET A 183 6.92 -13.17 20.73
N TYR A 184 6.78 -13.85 19.59
CA TYR A 184 5.53 -14.29 19.00
C TYR A 184 5.38 -15.82 18.99
N LEU A 185 6.35 -16.58 19.52
CA LEU A 185 6.28 -18.05 19.56
C LEU A 185 5.23 -18.58 20.55
N GLU A 186 4.92 -17.81 21.60
CA GLU A 186 3.86 -18.08 22.56
C GLU A 186 3.18 -16.75 22.91
N PHE A 187 2.29 -16.31 22.02
CA PHE A 187 1.67 -15.00 22.14
C PHE A 187 0.15 -15.10 22.01
N SER A 188 -0.55 -14.21 22.72
CA SER A 188 -2.01 -14.17 22.74
C SER A 188 -2.47 -12.75 23.08
N GLU A 189 -3.33 -12.16 22.25
CA GLU A 189 -3.87 -10.81 22.47
C GLU A 189 -5.25 -10.64 21.83
N LEU A 190 -6.07 -9.77 22.42
CA LEU A 190 -7.35 -9.36 21.86
C LEU A 190 -7.17 -8.65 20.50
N SER A 191 -7.86 -9.13 19.46
CA SER A 191 -7.73 -8.63 18.08
C SER A 191 -7.97 -7.12 17.95
N SER A 192 -8.98 -6.60 18.64
CA SER A 192 -9.37 -5.18 18.62
C SER A 192 -8.31 -4.24 19.19
N LYS A 193 -7.48 -4.73 20.13
CA LYS A 193 -6.41 -3.94 20.79
C LYS A 193 -5.03 -4.12 20.17
N MET A 194 -4.87 -5.08 19.25
CA MET A 194 -3.57 -5.40 18.67
C MET A 194 -3.01 -4.22 17.83
N PRO A 195 -1.79 -3.74 18.12
CA PRO A 195 -1.14 -2.70 17.33
C PRO A 195 -0.76 -3.15 15.91
N SER A 196 -0.78 -2.21 14.94
CA SER A 196 -0.48 -2.49 13.53
C SER A 196 0.85 -3.21 13.29
N TYR A 197 1.92 -2.82 13.99
CA TYR A 197 3.24 -3.44 13.80
C TYR A 197 3.27 -4.93 14.22
N ARG A 198 2.46 -5.32 15.22
CA ARG A 198 2.35 -6.74 15.63
C ARG A 198 1.55 -7.54 14.61
N ILE A 199 0.48 -6.95 14.08
CA ILE A 199 -0.32 -7.58 13.01
C ILE A 199 0.60 -7.89 11.81
N LEU A 200 1.40 -6.91 11.37
CA LEU A 200 2.34 -7.11 10.26
C LEU A 200 3.43 -8.16 10.59
N ALA A 201 3.99 -8.12 11.80
CA ALA A 201 4.98 -9.10 12.24
C ALA A 201 4.42 -10.53 12.28
N ILE A 202 3.22 -10.71 12.82
CA ILE A 202 2.53 -12.01 12.86
C ILE A 202 2.20 -12.50 11.45
N ASN A 203 1.68 -11.62 10.58
CA ASN A 203 1.38 -11.96 9.19
C ASN A 203 2.64 -12.39 8.43
N ARG A 204 3.76 -11.70 8.65
CA ARG A 204 5.05 -12.06 8.06
C ARG A 204 5.55 -13.39 8.60
N GLY A 205 5.55 -13.60 9.92
CA GLY A 205 5.96 -14.87 10.51
C GLY A 205 5.09 -16.05 10.08
N GLU A 206 3.79 -15.83 9.82
CA GLU A 206 2.89 -16.83 9.25
C GLU A 206 3.24 -17.18 7.80
N LYS A 207 3.57 -16.15 6.99
CA LYS A 207 4.01 -16.27 5.59
C LYS A 207 5.38 -16.91 5.43
N ASP A 208 6.29 -16.64 6.36
CA ASP A 208 7.64 -17.23 6.43
C ASP A 208 7.60 -18.65 7.01
N ASP A 209 6.42 -19.24 7.20
CA ASP A 209 6.21 -20.60 7.75
C ASP A 209 6.82 -20.84 9.15
N ILE A 210 7.03 -19.77 9.93
CA ILE A 210 7.56 -19.84 11.30
C ILE A 210 6.44 -19.86 12.35
N LEU A 211 5.38 -19.07 12.13
CA LEU A 211 4.26 -18.94 13.06
C LEU A 211 3.02 -19.67 12.54
N LYS A 212 2.28 -20.26 13.48
CA LYS A 212 0.90 -20.73 13.30
C LYS A 212 -0.03 -19.81 14.07
N VAL A 213 -0.95 -19.17 13.36
CA VAL A 213 -1.96 -18.27 13.93
C VAL A 213 -3.25 -19.03 14.17
N LYS A 214 -3.91 -18.77 15.30
CA LYS A 214 -5.25 -19.24 15.62
C LYS A 214 -6.11 -18.05 16.05
N ILE A 215 -7.39 -18.16 15.77
CA ILE A 215 -8.41 -17.19 16.17
C ILE A 215 -9.32 -17.90 17.15
N GLU A 216 -9.39 -17.37 18.38
CA GLU A 216 -10.12 -17.98 19.48
C GLU A 216 -11.29 -17.08 19.87
N TYR A 217 -12.49 -17.66 19.94
CA TYR A 217 -13.72 -16.99 20.34
C TYR A 217 -14.67 -18.01 20.97
N ASP A 218 -15.67 -17.51 21.71
CA ASP A 218 -16.65 -18.33 22.42
C ASP A 218 -17.67 -18.93 21.43
N PHE A 219 -17.42 -20.17 21.01
CA PHE A 219 -18.26 -20.90 20.07
C PHE A 219 -19.67 -21.15 20.61
N ASP A 220 -19.81 -21.39 21.92
CA ASP A 220 -21.11 -21.67 22.54
C ASP A 220 -22.02 -20.43 22.46
N LYS A 221 -21.47 -19.22 22.63
CA LYS A 221 -22.22 -17.98 22.38
C LYS A 221 -22.65 -17.82 20.93
N CYS A 222 -21.80 -18.18 19.96
CA CYS A 222 -22.19 -18.15 18.55
C CYS A 222 -23.38 -19.09 18.28
N ILE A 223 -23.33 -20.29 18.87
CA ILE A 223 -24.45 -21.24 18.82
C ILE A 223 -25.70 -20.62 19.44
N ASP A 224 -25.60 -20.00 20.63
CA ASP A 224 -26.76 -19.42 21.32
C ASP A 224 -27.46 -18.33 20.52
N PHE A 225 -26.72 -17.49 19.78
CA PHE A 225 -27.32 -16.51 18.87
C PHE A 225 -28.17 -17.18 17.78
N ALA A 226 -27.66 -18.25 17.16
CA ALA A 226 -28.38 -18.97 16.12
C ALA A 226 -29.56 -19.79 16.70
N LYS A 227 -29.41 -20.38 17.89
CA LYS A 227 -30.49 -21.10 18.58
C LYS A 227 -31.73 -20.23 18.77
N GLN A 228 -31.54 -18.97 19.20
CA GLN A 228 -32.64 -18.03 19.44
C GLN A 228 -33.49 -17.74 18.21
N ILE A 229 -32.92 -17.91 17.01
CA ILE A 229 -33.60 -17.63 15.73
C ILE A 229 -34.23 -18.91 15.15
N TYR A 230 -33.49 -20.03 15.18
CA TYR A 230 -33.81 -21.20 14.37
C TYR A 230 -34.43 -22.38 15.16
N ILE A 231 -34.32 -22.41 16.48
CA ILE A 231 -34.96 -23.45 17.29
C ILE A 231 -36.34 -22.96 17.74
N LYS A 232 -37.39 -23.53 17.14
CA LYS A 232 -38.79 -23.12 17.35
C LYS A 232 -39.58 -24.08 18.25
N SER A 233 -39.16 -25.34 18.37
CA SER A 233 -39.84 -26.37 19.16
C SER A 233 -38.85 -27.42 19.66
N GLU A 234 -39.27 -28.22 20.65
CA GLU A 234 -38.47 -29.37 21.13
C GLU A 234 -38.43 -30.53 20.12
N ILE A 235 -39.40 -30.60 19.21
CA ILE A 235 -39.59 -31.71 18.26
C ILE A 235 -38.37 -31.89 17.35
N HIS A 236 -37.76 -30.80 16.91
CA HIS A 236 -36.58 -30.83 16.03
C HIS A 236 -35.28 -30.42 16.70
N GLN A 237 -35.29 -30.13 18.01
CA GLN A 237 -34.23 -29.37 18.67
C GLN A 237 -32.84 -29.95 18.43
N GLN A 238 -32.66 -31.26 18.59
CA GLN A 238 -31.35 -31.90 18.41
C GLN A 238 -30.84 -31.82 16.96
N ILE A 239 -31.69 -32.12 15.98
CA ILE A 239 -31.32 -32.09 14.55
C ILE A 239 -31.01 -30.66 14.12
N MET A 240 -31.78 -29.67 14.60
CA MET A 240 -31.51 -28.27 14.33
C MET A 240 -30.22 -27.79 15.01
N LEU A 241 -29.93 -28.23 16.24
CA LEU A 241 -28.65 -27.94 16.91
C LEU A 241 -27.45 -28.45 16.12
N ASP A 242 -27.53 -29.68 15.64
CA ASP A 242 -26.48 -30.28 14.81
C ASP A 242 -26.32 -29.53 13.48
N THR A 243 -27.45 -29.10 12.88
CA THR A 243 -27.48 -28.27 11.66
C THR A 243 -26.85 -26.91 11.87
N ILE A 244 -27.19 -26.22 12.97
CA ILE A 244 -26.59 -24.93 13.34
C ILE A 244 -25.08 -25.12 13.56
N SER A 245 -24.68 -26.12 14.34
CA SER A 245 -23.25 -26.37 14.63
C SER A 245 -22.45 -26.62 13.35
N ASP A 246 -22.97 -27.43 12.42
CA ASP A 246 -22.32 -27.64 11.12
C ASP A 246 -22.28 -26.36 10.28
N SER A 247 -23.40 -25.62 10.17
CA SER A 247 -23.47 -24.35 9.45
C SER A 247 -22.41 -23.35 9.93
N LEU A 248 -22.33 -23.15 11.24
CA LEU A 248 -21.38 -22.20 11.83
C LEU A 248 -19.94 -22.65 11.62
N LYS A 249 -19.59 -23.89 11.97
CA LYS A 249 -18.21 -24.40 11.88
C LYS A 249 -17.69 -24.49 10.45
N ARG A 250 -18.53 -24.93 9.52
CA ARG A 250 -18.12 -25.24 8.15
C ARG A 250 -18.21 -24.04 7.21
N LEU A 251 -19.19 -23.15 7.42
CA LEU A 251 -19.54 -22.11 6.46
C LEU A 251 -19.34 -20.71 7.03
N MET A 252 -20.08 -20.33 8.08
CA MET A 252 -20.14 -18.94 8.54
C MET A 252 -18.85 -18.49 9.23
N LEU A 253 -18.37 -19.22 10.24
CA LEU A 253 -17.23 -18.81 11.06
C LEU A 253 -15.91 -18.75 10.26
N PRO A 254 -15.57 -19.72 9.39
CA PRO A 254 -14.37 -19.59 8.55
C PRO A 254 -14.43 -18.39 7.58
N SER A 255 -15.63 -17.93 7.20
CA SER A 255 -15.79 -16.69 6.44
C SER A 255 -15.49 -15.47 7.31
N LEU A 256 -16.05 -15.41 8.52
CA LEU A 256 -15.85 -14.29 9.45
C LEU A 256 -14.41 -14.20 9.96
N GLU A 257 -13.74 -15.32 10.17
CA GLU A 257 -12.30 -15.37 10.50
C GLU A 257 -11.42 -14.75 9.41
N ARG A 258 -11.68 -15.10 8.14
CA ARG A 258 -10.98 -14.51 6.99
C ARG A 258 -11.26 -13.02 6.87
N GLU A 259 -12.52 -12.62 7.08
CA GLU A 259 -12.94 -11.23 7.06
C GLU A 259 -12.20 -10.42 8.15
N LEU A 260 -12.17 -10.91 9.38
CA LEU A 260 -11.44 -10.30 10.49
C LEU A 260 -9.95 -10.14 10.15
N ARG A 261 -9.29 -11.20 9.68
CA ARG A 261 -7.86 -11.15 9.32
C ARG A 261 -7.59 -10.16 8.21
N SER A 262 -8.48 -10.08 7.22
CA SER A 262 -8.42 -9.11 6.13
C SER A 262 -8.53 -7.67 6.65
N GLU A 263 -9.52 -7.39 7.51
CA GLU A 263 -9.69 -6.05 8.10
C GLU A 263 -8.50 -5.65 8.97
N MET A 264 -8.04 -6.56 9.84
CA MET A 264 -6.86 -6.33 10.68
C MET A 264 -5.63 -6.00 9.83
N THR A 265 -5.42 -6.75 8.75
CA THR A 265 -4.32 -6.54 7.82
C THR A 265 -4.45 -5.21 7.10
N ALA A 266 -5.61 -4.90 6.51
CA ALA A 266 -5.84 -3.64 5.80
C ALA A 266 -5.61 -2.42 6.71
N ARG A 267 -6.11 -2.46 7.96
CA ARG A 267 -5.87 -1.40 8.96
C ARG A 267 -4.39 -1.26 9.30
N ALA A 268 -3.69 -2.38 9.44
CA ALA A 268 -2.26 -2.37 9.77
C ALA A 268 -1.41 -1.83 8.63
N GLU A 269 -1.66 -2.28 7.41
CA GLU A 269 -1.02 -1.83 6.18
C GLU A 269 -1.24 -0.33 5.96
N GLU A 270 -2.49 0.15 6.05
CA GLU A 270 -2.79 1.57 5.81
C GLU A 270 -2.06 2.47 6.82
N LYS A 271 -2.00 2.06 8.09
CA LYS A 271 -1.24 2.80 9.11
C LYS A 271 0.25 2.81 8.82
N ALA A 272 0.82 1.68 8.39
CA ALA A 272 2.24 1.60 8.02
C ALA A 272 2.56 2.45 6.78
N ILE A 273 1.72 2.38 5.75
CA ILE A 273 1.85 3.15 4.51
C ILE A 273 1.77 4.66 4.79
N SER A 274 0.88 5.09 5.69
CA SER A 274 0.82 6.48 6.15
C SER A 274 2.15 6.94 6.77
N VAL A 275 2.76 6.14 7.65
CA VAL A 275 4.07 6.44 8.24
C VAL A 275 5.18 6.46 7.19
N PHE A 276 5.14 5.54 6.22
CA PHE A 276 6.07 5.54 5.08
C PHE A 276 5.97 6.83 4.26
N GLY A 277 4.75 7.34 4.06
CA GLY A 277 4.51 8.63 3.41
C GLY A 277 5.10 9.81 4.17
N GLU A 278 4.93 9.84 5.50
CA GLU A 278 5.54 10.87 6.36
C GLU A 278 7.08 10.84 6.27
N ASN A 279 7.67 9.65 6.35
CA ASN A 279 9.11 9.45 6.24
C ASN A 279 9.64 9.87 4.85
N LEU A 280 8.93 9.51 3.77
CA LEU A 280 9.29 9.94 2.43
C LEU A 280 9.23 11.46 2.28
N SER A 281 8.17 12.10 2.78
CA SER A 281 8.04 13.55 2.77
C SER A 281 9.19 14.24 3.50
N ALA A 282 9.58 13.71 4.67
CA ALA A 282 10.71 14.23 5.43
C ALA A 282 12.04 14.13 4.65
N LEU A 283 12.25 13.04 3.90
CA LEU A 283 13.43 12.88 3.04
C LEU A 283 13.43 13.86 1.86
N LEU A 284 12.29 14.02 1.18
CA LEU A 284 12.16 14.93 0.02
C LEU A 284 12.33 16.40 0.40
N MET A 285 11.89 16.77 1.61
CA MET A 285 11.89 18.16 2.09
C MET A 285 13.18 18.56 2.83
N GLN A 286 14.21 17.70 2.79
CA GLN A 286 15.52 18.06 3.31
C GLN A 286 16.07 19.31 2.60
N SER A 287 16.75 20.16 3.38
CA SER A 287 17.28 21.43 2.84
C SER A 287 18.43 21.15 1.86
N PRO A 288 18.40 21.70 0.64
CA PRO A 288 19.43 21.48 -0.37
C PRO A 288 20.72 22.27 -0.07
N LEU A 289 21.88 21.65 -0.29
CA LEU A 289 23.20 22.29 -0.20
C LEU A 289 23.68 22.74 -1.60
N LYS A 290 23.27 23.94 -2.00
CA LYS A 290 23.57 24.48 -3.33
C LYS A 290 25.00 25.00 -3.46
N ASN A 291 25.53 25.00 -4.68
CA ASN A 291 26.81 25.61 -5.06
C ASN A 291 27.99 25.06 -4.28
N LYS A 292 28.03 23.73 -4.13
CA LYS A 292 29.10 23.00 -3.44
C LYS A 292 29.59 21.84 -4.27
N VAL A 293 30.90 21.65 -4.31
CA VAL A 293 31.55 20.48 -4.90
C VAL A 293 31.48 19.35 -3.87
N VAL A 294 30.86 18.24 -4.24
CA VAL A 294 30.57 17.13 -3.33
C VAL A 294 31.32 15.89 -3.74
N LEU A 295 31.97 15.24 -2.78
CA LEU A 295 32.47 13.87 -2.93
C LEU A 295 31.45 12.90 -2.30
N GLY A 296 30.79 12.11 -3.11
CA GLY A 296 29.96 10.99 -2.66
C GLY A 296 30.81 9.78 -2.33
N TRP A 297 30.52 9.19 -1.18
CA TRP A 297 31.15 8.00 -0.64
C TRP A 297 30.08 6.95 -0.40
N ASP A 298 30.10 5.87 -1.18
CA ASP A 298 29.22 4.71 -1.04
C ASP A 298 29.97 3.57 -0.31
N PRO A 299 29.77 3.40 1.01
CA PRO A 299 30.51 2.45 1.83
C PRO A 299 30.32 1.00 1.38
N ALA A 300 31.36 0.19 1.58
CA ALA A 300 31.26 -1.27 1.51
C ALA A 300 32.45 -1.91 2.20
N TYR A 301 32.35 -3.23 2.44
CA TYR A 301 33.47 -4.08 2.84
C TYR A 301 34.19 -4.65 1.60
N ARG A 302 33.83 -5.89 1.20
CA ARG A 302 34.51 -6.69 0.18
C ARG A 302 34.64 -6.03 -1.20
N THR A 303 33.63 -5.27 -1.62
CA THR A 303 33.57 -4.67 -2.96
C THR A 303 34.31 -3.34 -3.05
N GLY A 304 34.82 -2.81 -1.93
CA GLY A 304 35.42 -1.48 -1.84
C GLY A 304 34.40 -0.36 -1.77
N CYS A 305 34.78 0.77 -1.19
CA CYS A 305 33.97 1.98 -1.16
C CYS A 305 34.05 2.69 -2.51
N LYS A 306 32.89 3.03 -3.07
CA LYS A 306 32.81 3.70 -4.38
C LYS A 306 32.77 5.21 -4.15
N ILE A 307 33.55 5.92 -4.93
CA ILE A 307 33.77 7.35 -4.78
C ILE A 307 33.38 8.06 -6.07
N ALA A 308 32.64 9.15 -5.95
CA ALA A 308 32.31 10.03 -7.06
C ALA A 308 32.44 11.49 -6.63
N VAL A 309 33.08 12.33 -7.43
CA VAL A 309 33.12 13.78 -7.22
C VAL A 309 32.16 14.43 -8.21
N VAL A 310 31.25 15.27 -7.72
CA VAL A 310 30.35 16.08 -8.55
C VAL A 310 30.61 17.56 -8.31
N ASP A 311 30.54 18.36 -9.37
CA ASP A 311 30.64 19.82 -9.28
C ASP A 311 29.37 20.44 -8.69
N GLU A 312 29.37 21.77 -8.55
CA GLU A 312 28.26 22.58 -8.05
C GLU A 312 26.93 22.38 -8.79
N THR A 313 26.97 21.87 -10.03
CA THR A 313 25.81 21.60 -10.88
C THR A 313 25.37 20.13 -10.85
N GLY A 314 26.12 19.28 -10.14
CA GLY A 314 25.89 17.83 -10.09
C GLY A 314 26.52 17.06 -11.25
N LYS A 315 27.35 17.70 -12.07
CA LYS A 315 28.11 17.02 -13.14
C LYS A 315 29.25 16.22 -12.52
N VAL A 316 29.41 14.98 -12.96
CA VAL A 316 30.49 14.11 -12.48
C VAL A 316 31.84 14.60 -13.00
N LEU A 317 32.78 14.80 -12.08
CA LEU A 317 34.15 15.24 -12.35
C LEU A 317 35.15 14.09 -12.32
N ASP A 318 34.99 13.17 -11.38
CA ASP A 318 35.90 12.03 -11.20
C ASP A 318 35.21 10.89 -10.44
N THR A 319 35.70 9.67 -10.60
CA THR A 319 35.20 8.48 -9.90
C THR A 319 36.34 7.51 -9.61
N THR A 320 36.31 6.85 -8.46
CA THR A 320 37.28 5.80 -8.13
C THR A 320 36.67 4.76 -7.18
N THR A 321 37.42 3.70 -6.89
CA THR A 321 37.08 2.70 -5.87
C THR A 321 38.26 2.51 -4.94
N VAL A 322 38.00 2.65 -3.64
CA VAL A 322 39.02 2.54 -2.57
C VAL A 322 38.67 1.39 -1.63
N TYR A 323 39.66 0.85 -0.93
CA TYR A 323 39.46 -0.33 -0.07
C TYR A 323 39.91 -0.11 1.39
N PRO A 324 39.37 0.91 2.09
CA PRO A 324 39.85 1.29 3.42
C PRO A 324 39.34 0.38 4.54
N THR A 325 38.29 -0.41 4.29
CA THR A 325 37.63 -1.30 5.26
C THR A 325 38.07 -2.76 5.06
N ALA A 326 37.61 -3.64 5.94
CA ALA A 326 37.85 -5.07 5.82
C ALA A 326 37.29 -5.62 4.49
N PRO A 327 37.96 -6.58 3.84
CA PRO A 327 39.15 -7.31 4.31
C PRO A 327 40.49 -6.65 4.00
N GLN A 328 40.57 -5.64 3.12
CA GLN A 328 41.85 -5.11 2.63
C GLN A 328 42.49 -4.08 3.58
N ASN A 329 41.70 -3.28 4.29
CA ASN A 329 42.15 -2.27 5.26
C ASN A 329 43.23 -1.30 4.73
N LYS A 330 43.14 -0.89 3.46
CA LYS A 330 44.09 0.02 2.78
C LYS A 330 43.81 1.49 3.12
N VAL A 331 43.89 1.82 4.40
CA VAL A 331 43.53 3.17 4.91
C VAL A 331 44.48 4.25 4.42
N GLU A 332 45.80 4.01 4.43
CA GLU A 332 46.79 5.01 3.98
C GLU A 332 46.65 5.34 2.49
N GLU A 333 46.52 4.32 1.64
CA GLU A 333 46.30 4.49 0.19
C GLU A 333 45.00 5.28 -0.08
N THR A 334 43.95 4.98 0.68
CA THR A 334 42.68 5.71 0.59
C THR A 334 42.84 7.16 1.03
N ASN A 335 43.56 7.42 2.13
CA ASN A 335 43.83 8.78 2.59
C ASN A 335 44.54 9.61 1.52
N ASP A 336 45.55 9.04 0.87
CA ASP A 336 46.30 9.72 -0.19
C ASP A 336 45.41 10.01 -1.40
N GLU A 337 44.63 9.02 -1.84
CA GLU A 337 43.78 9.15 -3.03
C GLU A 337 42.65 10.17 -2.82
N ILE A 338 41.96 10.12 -1.68
CA ILE A 338 40.90 11.06 -1.34
C ILE A 338 41.48 12.47 -1.14
N SER A 339 42.66 12.60 -0.53
CA SER A 339 43.35 13.89 -0.39
C SER A 339 43.71 14.52 -1.74
N LYS A 340 44.08 13.71 -2.75
CA LYS A 340 44.31 14.18 -4.11
C LYS A 340 43.01 14.68 -4.74
N LEU A 341 41.91 13.94 -4.62
CA LEU A 341 40.61 14.33 -5.17
C LEU A 341 40.08 15.63 -4.55
N ILE A 342 40.20 15.76 -3.22
CA ILE A 342 39.83 16.98 -2.49
C ILE A 342 40.57 18.19 -3.08
N LYS A 343 41.90 18.10 -3.22
CA LYS A 343 42.73 19.20 -3.74
C LYS A 343 42.50 19.47 -5.23
N LYS A 344 42.33 18.41 -6.03
CA LYS A 344 42.14 18.51 -7.49
C LYS A 344 40.84 19.22 -7.85
N HIS A 345 39.77 18.96 -7.11
CA HIS A 345 38.43 19.44 -7.44
C HIS A 345 37.91 20.51 -6.47
N ASN A 346 38.69 20.90 -5.45
CA ASN A 346 38.26 21.81 -4.39
C ASN A 346 36.96 21.32 -3.72
N VAL A 347 36.95 20.05 -3.31
CA VAL A 347 35.79 19.44 -2.64
C VAL A 347 35.46 20.22 -1.36
N ASP A 348 34.21 20.64 -1.21
CA ASP A 348 33.73 21.31 0.00
C ASP A 348 33.25 20.30 1.06
N ILE A 349 32.64 19.20 0.62
CA ILE A 349 31.97 18.27 1.52
C ILE A 349 32.01 16.82 1.01
N ILE A 350 32.13 15.89 1.95
CA ILE A 350 32.03 14.44 1.71
C ILE A 350 30.66 13.94 2.20
N SER A 351 29.87 13.37 1.30
CA SER A 351 28.58 12.74 1.59
C SER A 351 28.74 11.23 1.73
N ILE A 352 28.52 10.68 2.93
CA ILE A 352 28.71 9.25 3.22
C ILE A 352 27.34 8.55 3.25
N GLY A 353 27.17 7.49 2.47
CA GLY A 353 25.99 6.63 2.53
C GLY A 353 25.84 5.98 3.92
N ASN A 354 24.61 5.85 4.41
CA ASN A 354 24.32 5.26 5.72
C ASN A 354 24.16 3.73 5.72
N GLY A 355 24.68 3.04 4.71
CA GLY A 355 24.59 1.60 4.55
C GLY A 355 25.67 0.80 5.27
N THR A 356 26.00 -0.34 4.66
CA THR A 356 26.95 -1.32 5.20
C THR A 356 28.37 -0.73 5.23
N ALA A 357 29.06 -0.86 6.35
CA ALA A 357 30.40 -0.27 6.59
C ALA A 357 30.43 1.28 6.68
N SER A 358 29.28 1.93 6.87
CA SER A 358 29.18 3.39 7.00
C SER A 358 29.90 3.91 8.24
N ARG A 359 29.84 3.21 9.37
CA ARG A 359 30.51 3.58 10.62
C ARG A 359 32.03 3.59 10.49
N GLU A 360 32.59 2.55 9.89
CA GLU A 360 34.02 2.46 9.62
C GLU A 360 34.46 3.53 8.62
N SER A 361 33.67 3.73 7.57
CA SER A 361 33.90 4.78 6.57
C SER A 361 33.89 6.18 7.20
N GLU A 362 32.97 6.45 8.12
CA GLU A 362 32.88 7.72 8.84
C GLU A 362 34.16 8.01 9.62
N GLN A 363 34.69 7.03 10.35
CA GLN A 363 35.93 7.22 11.12
C GLN A 363 37.10 7.62 10.22
N ILE A 364 37.24 6.94 9.08
CA ILE A 364 38.29 7.22 8.09
C ILE A 364 38.10 8.61 7.47
N VAL A 365 36.87 8.94 7.05
CA VAL A 365 36.55 10.25 6.47
C VAL A 365 36.79 11.38 7.48
N ALA A 366 36.40 11.19 8.75
CA ALA A 366 36.64 12.17 9.80
C ALA A 366 38.14 12.46 9.99
N ASP A 367 39.00 11.44 9.90
CA ASP A 367 40.46 11.61 9.99
C ASP A 367 41.07 12.26 8.74
N ILE A 368 40.50 12.03 7.55
CA ILE A 368 40.87 12.75 6.33
C ILE A 368 40.51 14.23 6.46
N VAL A 369 39.25 14.51 6.85
CA VAL A 369 38.71 15.86 6.93
C VAL A 369 39.49 16.76 7.90
N LYS A 370 39.99 16.22 9.03
CA LYS A 370 40.86 16.96 9.96
C LYS A 370 42.12 17.56 9.32
N LYS A 371 42.54 17.07 8.16
CA LYS A 371 43.72 17.57 7.42
C LYS A 371 43.41 18.77 6.53
N PHE A 372 42.14 19.21 6.45
CA PHE A 372 41.68 20.27 5.59
C PHE A 372 40.76 21.24 6.36
N ASP A 373 41.07 22.53 6.33
CA ASP A 373 40.34 23.52 7.15
C ASP A 373 38.89 23.79 6.67
N ASN A 374 38.60 23.58 5.38
CA ASN A 374 37.33 23.97 4.75
C ASN A 374 36.55 22.78 4.16
N VAL A 375 36.87 21.56 4.57
CA VAL A 375 36.16 20.36 4.13
C VAL A 375 35.31 19.87 5.28
N HIS A 376 34.08 19.48 4.98
CA HIS A 376 33.17 18.89 5.97
C HIS A 376 32.73 17.50 5.53
N TYR A 377 32.06 16.74 6.42
CA TYR A 377 31.38 15.52 6.02
C TYR A 377 29.98 15.47 6.61
N THR A 378 29.11 14.69 5.96
CA THR A 378 27.75 14.41 6.43
C THR A 378 27.35 12.98 6.09
N ILE A 379 26.40 12.44 6.86
CA ILE A 379 25.79 11.14 6.58
C ILE A 379 24.50 11.35 5.79
N THR A 380 24.34 10.59 4.72
CA THR A 380 23.23 10.68 3.78
C THR A 380 22.52 9.35 3.68
N ASN A 381 21.19 9.39 3.64
CA ASN A 381 20.39 8.21 3.39
C ASN A 381 20.71 7.67 1.98
N GLU A 382 21.16 6.42 1.86
CA GLU A 382 21.49 5.78 0.58
C GLU A 382 20.34 4.95 -0.01
N ALA A 383 19.19 4.88 0.66
CA ALA A 383 18.07 4.03 0.25
C ALA A 383 17.64 4.36 -1.19
N GLY A 384 17.49 3.32 -2.00
CA GLY A 384 17.18 3.45 -3.42
C GLY A 384 18.36 3.86 -4.32
N ALA A 385 19.56 4.15 -3.81
CA ALA A 385 20.73 4.48 -4.64
C ALA A 385 21.15 3.28 -5.52
N SER A 386 21.08 2.07 -4.97
CA SER A 386 21.28 0.83 -5.72
C SER A 386 20.22 0.64 -6.81
N VAL A 387 18.94 0.94 -6.50
CA VAL A 387 17.83 0.86 -7.46
C VAL A 387 18.01 1.87 -8.59
N TYR A 388 18.40 3.11 -8.29
CA TYR A 388 18.77 4.11 -9.29
C TYR A 388 19.94 3.62 -10.16
N SER A 389 21.00 3.10 -9.54
CA SER A 389 22.21 2.68 -10.25
C SER A 389 21.95 1.62 -11.33
N ALA A 390 21.01 0.71 -11.04
CA ALA A 390 20.58 -0.36 -11.93
C ALA A 390 19.38 0.01 -12.82
N SER A 391 18.84 1.22 -12.68
CA SER A 391 17.69 1.68 -13.45
C SER A 391 18.08 2.10 -14.87
N LYS A 392 17.12 2.04 -15.80
CA LYS A 392 17.28 2.58 -17.16
C LYS A 392 17.63 4.07 -17.15
N LEU A 393 17.02 4.84 -16.23
CA LEU A 393 17.32 6.26 -16.09
C LEU A 393 18.77 6.51 -15.66
N GLY A 394 19.27 5.73 -14.70
CA GLY A 394 20.68 5.83 -14.27
C GLY A 394 21.66 5.44 -15.39
N GLU A 395 21.29 4.48 -16.23
CA GLU A 395 22.05 4.10 -17.43
C GLU A 395 22.05 5.22 -18.49
N GLU A 396 20.92 5.88 -18.70
CA GLU A 396 20.78 7.02 -19.62
C GLU A 396 21.59 8.24 -19.14
N GLU A 397 21.52 8.59 -17.85
CA GLU A 397 22.20 9.77 -17.28
C GLU A 397 23.73 9.60 -17.16
N LEU A 398 24.20 8.39 -16.86
CA LEU A 398 25.61 8.08 -16.58
C LEU A 398 26.10 6.99 -17.55
N LYS A 399 25.90 7.25 -18.83
CA LYS A 399 26.36 6.40 -19.93
C LYS A 399 27.87 6.12 -19.78
N ASP A 400 28.26 4.88 -20.05
CA ASP A 400 29.64 4.38 -19.95
C ASP A 400 30.23 4.31 -18.51
N MET A 401 29.46 4.67 -17.48
CA MET A 401 29.85 4.47 -16.08
C MET A 401 29.45 3.08 -15.57
N ASN A 402 30.34 2.43 -14.81
CA ASN A 402 30.05 1.18 -14.13
C ASN A 402 28.87 1.35 -13.14
N VAL A 403 27.95 0.38 -13.12
CA VAL A 403 26.75 0.38 -12.26
C VAL A 403 27.10 0.68 -10.79
N SER A 404 28.16 0.10 -10.25
CA SER A 404 28.56 0.28 -8.85
C SER A 404 28.95 1.72 -8.49
N LEU A 405 29.44 2.52 -9.44
CA LEU A 405 29.85 3.91 -9.21
C LEU A 405 28.68 4.90 -9.29
N ARG A 406 27.60 4.54 -10.00
CA ARG A 406 26.39 5.39 -10.13
C ARG A 406 25.71 5.63 -8.78
N GLY A 407 25.80 4.67 -7.86
CA GLY A 407 25.31 4.82 -6.49
C GLY A 407 25.99 5.97 -5.75
N ALA A 408 27.33 6.05 -5.83
CA ALA A 408 28.11 7.14 -5.23
C ALA A 408 27.76 8.51 -5.84
N VAL A 409 27.49 8.57 -7.14
CA VAL A 409 26.99 9.80 -7.80
C VAL A 409 25.64 10.23 -7.21
N SER A 410 24.72 9.28 -7.00
CA SER A 410 23.42 9.59 -6.39
C SER A 410 23.58 10.09 -4.95
N ILE A 411 24.45 9.46 -4.14
CA ILE A 411 24.75 9.91 -2.76
C ILE A 411 25.32 11.34 -2.73
N ALA A 412 26.17 11.69 -3.72
CA ALA A 412 26.71 13.04 -3.85
C ALA A 412 25.62 14.07 -4.22
N ARG A 413 24.79 13.76 -5.23
CA ARG A 413 23.73 14.64 -5.73
C ARG A 413 22.60 14.85 -4.72
N ARG A 414 22.28 13.84 -3.90
CA ARG A 414 21.23 13.91 -2.88
C ARG A 414 21.42 15.07 -1.91
N ILE A 415 22.63 15.37 -1.47
CA ILE A 415 22.82 16.49 -0.54
C ILE A 415 22.73 17.85 -1.24
N GLN A 416 23.02 17.91 -2.55
CA GLN A 416 22.88 19.13 -3.33
C GLN A 416 21.41 19.48 -3.54
N ASP A 417 20.60 18.49 -3.88
CA ASP A 417 19.15 18.62 -4.01
C ASP A 417 18.45 17.27 -3.74
N PRO A 418 17.98 17.03 -2.50
CA PRO A 418 17.35 15.76 -2.12
C PRO A 418 16.13 15.45 -2.97
N MET A 419 15.29 16.45 -3.22
CA MET A 419 14.06 16.28 -4.00
C MET A 419 14.38 15.87 -5.44
N SER A 420 15.23 16.64 -6.13
CA SER A 420 15.54 16.39 -7.54
C SER A 420 16.23 15.04 -7.78
N GLU A 421 16.97 14.54 -6.81
CA GLU A 421 17.65 13.24 -6.91
C GLU A 421 16.75 12.06 -6.49
N LEU A 422 15.95 12.20 -5.43
CA LEU A 422 15.09 11.10 -4.94
C LEU A 422 13.92 10.80 -5.89
N VAL A 423 13.35 11.80 -6.57
CA VAL A 423 12.23 11.55 -7.52
C VAL A 423 12.63 10.77 -8.77
N LYS A 424 13.93 10.55 -8.99
CA LYS A 424 14.45 9.67 -10.06
C LYS A 424 14.26 8.19 -9.74
N ILE A 425 13.93 7.87 -8.48
CA ILE A 425 13.72 6.52 -7.99
C ILE A 425 12.22 6.27 -7.89
N ASP A 426 11.78 5.04 -8.19
CA ASP A 426 10.41 4.63 -7.88
C ASP A 426 10.17 4.83 -6.37
N PRO A 427 9.18 5.64 -5.94
CA PRO A 427 9.00 5.99 -4.53
C PRO A 427 8.91 4.78 -3.60
N LYS A 428 8.30 3.67 -4.06
CA LYS A 428 8.20 2.43 -3.28
C LYS A 428 9.53 1.67 -3.10
N SER A 429 10.56 2.07 -3.85
CA SER A 429 11.90 1.50 -3.77
C SER A 429 12.84 2.33 -2.89
N ILE A 430 12.38 3.50 -2.43
CA ILE A 430 13.04 4.24 -1.38
C ILE A 430 12.66 3.57 -0.05
N GLY A 431 13.64 3.04 0.67
CA GLY A 431 13.42 2.39 1.96
C GLY A 431 13.00 3.43 3.01
N VAL A 432 11.71 3.47 3.32
CA VAL A 432 11.08 4.46 4.20
C VAL A 432 10.44 3.85 5.45
N GLY A 433 10.55 2.53 5.64
CA GLY A 433 10.23 1.90 6.91
C GLY A 433 10.34 0.37 6.91
N GLN A 434 10.18 -0.21 8.09
CA GLN A 434 10.12 -1.67 8.27
C GLN A 434 8.84 -2.23 7.68
N TYR A 435 8.87 -3.47 7.20
CA TYR A 435 7.74 -4.17 6.58
C TYR A 435 7.19 -3.55 5.28
N GLN A 436 7.94 -2.64 4.65
CA GLN A 436 7.53 -2.00 3.40
C GLN A 436 7.26 -2.99 2.26
N HIS A 437 7.94 -4.14 2.25
CA HIS A 437 7.71 -5.21 1.27
C HIS A 437 6.54 -6.14 1.64
N ASP A 438 6.03 -6.03 2.87
CA ASP A 438 4.99 -6.90 3.42
C ASP A 438 3.59 -6.28 3.33
N VAL A 439 3.49 -4.99 2.98
CA VAL A 439 2.21 -4.31 2.74
C VAL A 439 1.74 -4.44 1.29
N ASN A 440 0.49 -4.10 1.03
CA ASN A 440 -0.07 -3.99 -0.32
C ASN A 440 0.74 -3.04 -1.22
N GLN A 441 1.51 -3.62 -2.15
CA GLN A 441 2.44 -2.87 -3.00
C GLN A 441 1.76 -1.90 -3.97
N LYS A 442 0.51 -2.18 -4.38
CA LYS A 442 -0.25 -1.27 -5.25
C LYS A 442 -0.66 -0.03 -4.48
N ARG A 443 -1.21 -0.21 -3.27
CA ARG A 443 -1.59 0.88 -2.37
C ARG A 443 -0.37 1.70 -1.95
N LEU A 444 0.75 1.05 -1.62
CA LEU A 444 2.01 1.70 -1.31
C LEU A 444 2.49 2.61 -2.45
N SER A 445 2.47 2.10 -3.69
CA SER A 445 2.91 2.86 -4.87
C SER A 445 2.04 4.11 -5.10
N GLU A 446 0.71 3.97 -4.91
CA GLU A 446 -0.24 5.08 -5.02
C GLU A 446 0.02 6.15 -3.97
N VAL A 447 0.12 5.78 -2.69
CA VAL A 447 0.30 6.73 -1.59
C VAL A 447 1.66 7.42 -1.67
N LEU A 448 2.74 6.68 -1.93
CA LEU A 448 4.07 7.30 -2.04
C LEU A 448 4.19 8.19 -3.28
N GLY A 449 3.55 7.82 -4.40
CA GLY A 449 3.46 8.69 -5.58
C GLY A 449 2.73 10.00 -5.28
N ASN A 450 1.62 9.93 -4.55
CA ASN A 450 0.87 11.10 -4.07
C ASN A 450 1.73 12.00 -3.16
N VAL A 451 2.51 11.41 -2.26
CA VAL A 451 3.44 12.17 -1.40
C VAL A 451 4.48 12.90 -2.22
N VAL A 452 5.06 12.25 -3.25
CA VAL A 452 6.02 12.93 -4.14
C VAL A 452 5.34 14.10 -4.87
N GLU A 453 4.16 13.88 -5.44
CA GLU A 453 3.37 14.93 -6.09
C GLU A 453 3.16 16.13 -5.15
N ASP A 454 2.70 15.90 -3.92
CA ASP A 454 2.45 16.98 -2.96
C ASP A 454 3.72 17.78 -2.66
N ASN A 455 4.84 17.11 -2.39
CA ASN A 455 6.08 17.78 -2.02
C ASN A 455 6.66 18.57 -3.20
N VAL A 456 6.65 17.99 -4.42
CA VAL A 456 7.12 18.66 -5.64
C VAL A 456 6.29 19.91 -5.94
N ASN A 457 4.96 19.80 -5.88
CA ASN A 457 4.08 20.94 -6.14
C ASN A 457 4.13 22.00 -5.03
N LYS A 458 4.34 21.59 -3.77
CA LYS A 458 4.50 22.53 -2.65
C LYS A 458 5.71 23.43 -2.84
N VAL A 459 6.88 22.85 -3.17
CA VAL A 459 8.12 23.58 -3.43
C VAL A 459 8.03 24.40 -4.72
N GLY A 460 7.48 23.80 -5.78
CA GLY A 460 7.49 24.36 -7.12
C GLY A 460 8.87 24.26 -7.77
N ILE A 461 8.89 24.11 -9.08
CA ILE A 461 10.10 23.65 -9.78
C ILE A 461 10.47 24.63 -10.89
N ASP A 462 11.77 24.85 -11.05
CA ASP A 462 12.31 25.69 -12.12
C ASP A 462 12.24 24.95 -13.47
N LEU A 463 11.40 25.47 -14.36
CA LEU A 463 11.09 24.88 -15.67
C LEU A 463 12.34 24.70 -16.54
N ASN A 464 13.31 25.61 -16.42
CA ASN A 464 14.50 25.62 -17.27
C ASN A 464 15.60 24.66 -16.79
N THR A 465 15.51 24.15 -15.57
CA THR A 465 16.53 23.26 -14.99
C THR A 465 15.99 21.89 -14.58
N ALA A 466 14.67 21.75 -14.44
CA ALA A 466 14.04 20.49 -14.05
C ALA A 466 14.39 19.33 -14.98
N SER A 467 14.57 18.16 -14.39
CA SER A 467 14.57 16.89 -15.11
C SER A 467 13.15 16.48 -15.47
N TYR A 468 13.01 15.62 -16.48
CA TYR A 468 11.69 15.07 -16.82
C TYR A 468 11.10 14.24 -15.69
N SER A 469 11.93 13.64 -14.81
CA SER A 469 11.48 12.87 -13.64
C SER A 469 10.73 13.76 -12.65
N VAL A 470 11.29 14.93 -12.31
CA VAL A 470 10.63 15.90 -11.41
C VAL A 470 9.38 16.47 -12.07
N LEU A 471 9.46 16.85 -13.35
CA LEU A 471 8.33 17.40 -14.10
C LEU A 471 7.13 16.43 -14.15
N GLY A 472 7.38 15.12 -14.17
CA GLY A 472 6.33 14.10 -14.17
C GLY A 472 5.47 14.06 -12.90
N TYR A 473 5.89 14.73 -11.83
CA TYR A 473 5.13 14.87 -10.58
C TYR A 473 4.47 16.25 -10.43
N ILE A 474 4.60 17.15 -11.41
CA ILE A 474 3.86 18.42 -11.40
C ILE A 474 2.41 18.16 -11.75
N ALA A 475 1.51 18.81 -11.01
CA ALA A 475 0.07 18.72 -11.19
C ALA A 475 -0.34 18.88 -12.67
N GLY A 476 -1.03 17.87 -13.21
CA GLY A 476 -1.50 17.85 -14.60
C GLY A 476 -0.46 17.42 -15.65
N ILE A 477 0.82 17.29 -15.31
CA ILE A 477 1.86 16.85 -16.23
C ILE A 477 1.98 15.32 -16.20
N THR A 478 1.80 14.68 -17.35
CA THR A 478 2.07 13.24 -17.50
C THR A 478 3.54 12.99 -17.84
N PRO A 479 4.07 11.76 -17.65
CA PRO A 479 5.44 11.43 -18.05
C PRO A 479 5.76 11.72 -19.53
N SER A 480 4.76 11.60 -20.41
CA SER A 480 4.93 11.96 -21.83
C SER A 480 5.07 13.47 -22.02
N ILE A 481 4.30 14.28 -21.29
CA ILE A 481 4.36 15.75 -21.38
C ILE A 481 5.68 16.24 -20.77
N ALA A 482 6.11 15.67 -19.65
CA ALA A 482 7.40 15.99 -19.02
C ALA A 482 8.60 15.82 -19.99
N LYS A 483 8.63 14.71 -20.75
CA LYS A 483 9.64 14.50 -21.80
C LYS A 483 9.52 15.53 -22.93
N ASN A 484 8.31 15.90 -23.33
CA ASN A 484 8.09 16.91 -24.36
C ASN A 484 8.55 18.31 -23.92
N ILE A 485 8.38 18.66 -22.65
CA ILE A 485 8.87 19.94 -22.08
C ILE A 485 10.40 20.00 -22.18
N VAL A 486 11.09 18.95 -21.73
CA VAL A 486 12.56 18.88 -21.83
C VAL A 486 13.00 18.92 -23.29
N LYS A 487 12.37 18.15 -24.17
CA LYS A 487 12.65 18.18 -25.61
C LYS A 487 12.46 19.57 -26.22
N TYR A 488 11.38 20.26 -25.88
CA TYR A 488 11.13 21.62 -26.35
C TYR A 488 12.25 22.57 -25.90
N ARG A 489 12.65 22.50 -24.62
CA ARG A 489 13.76 23.28 -24.06
C ARG A 489 15.08 23.00 -24.77
N ASP A 490 15.36 21.75 -25.09
CA ASP A 490 16.60 21.35 -25.76
C ASP A 490 16.63 21.84 -27.23
N GLU A 491 15.49 21.86 -27.91
CA GLU A 491 15.35 22.30 -29.32
C GLU A 491 15.25 23.83 -29.48
N HIS A 492 14.57 24.52 -28.56
CA HIS A 492 14.21 25.93 -28.69
C HIS A 492 14.94 26.85 -27.69
N GLY A 493 15.71 26.27 -26.77
CA GLY A 493 16.36 26.98 -25.68
C GLY A 493 15.46 27.17 -24.46
N LYS A 494 15.91 28.01 -23.52
CA LYS A 494 15.19 28.29 -22.26
C LYS A 494 13.82 28.91 -22.52
N PHE A 495 12.83 28.50 -21.73
CA PHE A 495 11.53 29.16 -21.64
C PHE A 495 11.71 30.57 -21.07
N LYS A 496 11.10 31.55 -21.74
CA LYS A 496 11.16 32.97 -21.35
C LYS A 496 9.98 33.42 -20.52
N ASN A 497 8.83 32.80 -20.73
CA ASN A 497 7.59 33.06 -20.03
C ASN A 497 6.75 31.77 -19.96
N ARG A 498 5.68 31.81 -19.16
CA ARG A 498 4.81 30.65 -18.95
C ARG A 498 4.04 30.29 -20.21
N GLU A 499 3.62 31.25 -21.02
CA GLU A 499 2.79 31.05 -22.23
C GLU A 499 3.49 30.16 -23.27
N GLU A 500 4.82 30.13 -23.29
CA GLU A 500 5.59 29.21 -24.14
C GLU A 500 5.30 27.72 -23.86
N LEU A 501 4.79 27.36 -22.67
CA LEU A 501 4.33 26.00 -22.39
C LEU A 501 3.21 25.54 -23.32
N LEU A 502 2.36 26.45 -23.81
CA LEU A 502 1.29 26.11 -24.77
C LEU A 502 1.82 25.70 -26.15
N LYS A 503 3.11 25.95 -26.42
CA LYS A 503 3.79 25.49 -27.64
C LYS A 503 4.32 24.06 -27.51
N VAL A 504 4.32 23.49 -26.30
CA VAL A 504 4.80 22.13 -26.04
C VAL A 504 3.78 21.12 -26.55
N SER A 505 4.27 20.11 -27.29
CA SER A 505 3.42 19.06 -27.84
C SER A 505 2.62 18.34 -26.75
N ARG A 506 1.30 18.19 -26.98
CA ARG A 506 0.33 17.54 -26.08
C ARG A 506 0.07 18.28 -24.75
N LEU A 507 0.61 19.49 -24.57
CA LEU A 507 0.28 20.36 -23.45
C LEU A 507 -0.85 21.31 -23.88
N GLY A 508 -2.10 20.92 -23.58
CA GLY A 508 -3.29 21.74 -23.87
C GLY A 508 -3.64 22.72 -22.76
N GLN A 509 -4.65 23.56 -22.99
CA GLN A 509 -5.10 24.60 -22.05
C GLN A 509 -5.44 24.06 -20.65
N SER A 510 -6.10 22.91 -20.56
CA SER A 510 -6.43 22.29 -19.26
C SER A 510 -5.18 21.86 -18.50
N CYS A 511 -4.21 21.23 -19.18
CA CYS A 511 -2.94 20.86 -18.58
C CYS A 511 -2.16 22.12 -18.14
N PHE A 512 -2.15 23.16 -18.98
CA PHE A 512 -1.52 24.43 -18.68
C PHE A 512 -2.07 25.05 -17.40
N GLU A 513 -3.40 25.17 -17.30
CA GLU A 513 -4.07 25.67 -16.09
C GLU A 513 -3.67 24.85 -14.86
N GLN A 514 -3.63 23.52 -14.96
CA GLN A 514 -3.24 22.67 -13.83
C GLN A 514 -1.79 22.85 -13.39
N CYS A 515 -0.84 23.02 -14.33
CA CYS A 515 0.58 22.94 -14.03
C CYS A 515 1.28 24.29 -13.83
N VAL A 516 0.79 25.35 -14.48
CA VAL A 516 1.55 26.60 -14.67
C VAL A 516 1.89 27.29 -13.35
N GLY A 517 0.98 27.23 -12.37
CA GLY A 517 1.20 27.80 -11.04
C GLY A 517 2.28 27.08 -10.21
N PHE A 518 2.72 25.90 -10.62
CA PHE A 518 3.75 25.10 -9.94
C PHE A 518 5.12 25.22 -10.60
N LEU A 519 5.17 25.77 -11.81
CA LEU A 519 6.39 25.98 -12.57
C LEU A 519 6.94 27.40 -12.33
N ARG A 520 8.25 27.51 -12.25
CA ARG A 520 9.00 28.75 -12.00
C ARG A 520 9.92 29.04 -13.18
N ILE A 521 10.04 30.31 -13.54
CA ILE A 521 11.04 30.78 -14.52
C ILE A 521 11.81 31.92 -13.86
N LYS A 522 12.97 31.59 -13.27
CA LYS A 522 13.76 32.55 -12.46
C LYS A 522 14.22 33.77 -13.26
N GLU A 523 14.43 33.57 -14.56
CA GLU A 523 15.01 34.54 -15.48
C GLU A 523 13.92 35.24 -16.34
N SER A 524 12.63 35.06 -16.02
CA SER A 524 11.53 35.68 -16.77
C SER A 524 11.52 37.20 -16.57
N GLU A 525 11.14 37.93 -17.62
CA GLU A 525 10.87 39.37 -17.52
C GLU A 525 9.66 39.66 -16.61
N ASN A 526 8.69 38.74 -16.57
CA ASN A 526 7.57 38.82 -15.66
C ASN A 526 7.96 38.23 -14.30
N LEU A 527 8.11 39.09 -13.29
CA LEU A 527 8.49 38.69 -11.93
C LEU A 527 7.53 37.65 -11.31
N PHE A 528 6.25 37.64 -11.71
CA PHE A 528 5.28 36.69 -11.19
C PHE A 528 5.54 35.24 -11.66
N ASP A 529 6.25 35.04 -12.76
CA ASP A 529 6.61 33.71 -13.27
C ASP A 529 7.60 32.99 -12.34
N ASN A 530 8.31 33.73 -11.49
CA ASN A 530 9.17 33.17 -10.44
C ASN A 530 8.45 33.00 -9.08
N THR A 531 7.13 33.15 -9.05
CA THR A 531 6.32 33.01 -7.84
C THR A 531 5.27 31.91 -7.99
N GLY A 532 4.65 31.50 -6.88
CA GLY A 532 3.49 30.60 -6.89
C GLY A 532 2.17 31.24 -7.27
N ILE A 533 2.15 32.51 -7.65
CA ILE A 533 0.95 33.18 -8.13
C ILE A 533 0.56 32.56 -9.47
N HIS A 534 -0.68 32.10 -9.57
CA HIS A 534 -1.22 31.57 -10.81
C HIS A 534 -1.44 32.73 -11.80
N PRO A 535 -1.30 32.53 -13.12
CA PRO A 535 -1.62 33.56 -14.11
C PRO A 535 -3.10 34.02 -14.17
N GLU A 536 -3.99 33.41 -13.38
CA GLU A 536 -5.44 33.69 -13.42
C GLU A 536 -5.86 34.74 -12.39
#